data_AF-A0A2V8DJQ3-F1
#
_entry.id   AF-A0A2V8DJQ3-F1
#
_cell.length_a   1.000
_cell.length_b   1.000
_cell.length_c   1.000
_cell.angle_alpha   90.00
_cell.angle_beta   90.00
_cell.angle_gamma   90.00
#
_symmetry.space_group_name_H-M   'P 1'
#
loop_
_entity.id
_entity.type
_entity.pdbx_description
1 polymer ?
#
loop_
_entity_poly.entity_id
_entity_poly.type
_entity_poly.pdbx_seq_one_letter_code
_entity_poly.pdbx_strand_id
1 'polypeptide(L)'
;MKPHTPRLLLIFAHPDDESFVAAGLSRRYADAGAQIALVTATRGEAGSRGDPPLCTEEELPAWRESELREAAAILGIGNVYLLGYRDKHLTDAPPPIIREQLVEVVRRHRPHVEWRAWSCRSCRYFALYDGRRERGRRSAVAPIFRCRSSRAACALDPARACVGRSAAGEDGR
;
A
#
# COMPACT_ATOMS: atom_id res chain seq x y z
N MET A 1 -26.95 -14.37 -4.95
CA MET A 1 -25.78 -13.61 -5.45
C MET A 1 -24.66 -14.60 -5.74
N LYS A 2 -24.04 -14.57 -6.92
CA LYS A 2 -22.81 -15.35 -7.16
C LYS A 2 -21.70 -14.77 -6.28
N PRO A 3 -20.89 -15.59 -5.58
CA PRO A 3 -19.76 -15.06 -4.82
C PRO A 3 -18.81 -14.36 -5.80
N HIS A 4 -18.50 -13.09 -5.53
CA HIS A 4 -17.53 -12.36 -6.32
C HIS A 4 -16.12 -12.81 -5.92
N THR A 5 -15.30 -13.19 -6.90
CA THR A 5 -13.88 -13.46 -6.70
C THR A 5 -13.20 -12.21 -6.12
N PRO A 6 -12.57 -12.28 -4.93
CA PRO A 6 -11.88 -11.14 -4.36
C PRO A 6 -10.74 -10.67 -5.28
N ARG A 7 -10.49 -9.36 -5.31
CA ARG A 7 -9.46 -8.75 -6.15
C ARG A 7 -8.68 -7.77 -5.31
N LEU A 8 -7.38 -8.03 -5.17
CA LEU A 8 -6.48 -7.25 -4.33
C LEU A 8 -5.42 -6.60 -5.21
N LEU A 9 -5.14 -5.33 -4.93
CA LEU A 9 -4.01 -4.61 -5.50
C LEU A 9 -3.07 -4.20 -4.36
N LEU A 10 -1.85 -4.72 -4.41
CA LEU A 10 -0.76 -4.35 -3.52
C LEU A 10 0.09 -3.29 -4.21
N ILE A 11 0.44 -2.21 -3.51
CA ILE A 11 1.29 -1.14 -4.06
C ILE A 11 2.39 -0.84 -3.05
N PHE A 12 3.64 -1.07 -3.46
CA PHE A 12 4.83 -0.91 -2.65
C PHE A 12 5.93 -0.15 -3.39
N ALA A 13 6.96 0.26 -2.65
CA ALA A 13 8.06 1.05 -3.18
C ALA A 13 9.17 0.16 -3.75
N HIS A 14 9.51 -0.92 -3.03
CA HIS A 14 10.67 -1.75 -3.33
C HIS A 14 10.31 -3.24 -3.41
N PRO A 15 11.10 -4.05 -4.14
CA PRO A 15 10.90 -5.49 -4.18
C PRO A 15 11.37 -6.16 -2.89
N ASP A 16 10.47 -6.67 -2.05
CA ASP A 16 10.67 -7.26 -0.70
C ASP A 16 9.55 -6.80 0.25
N ASP A 17 9.02 -5.60 0.03
CA ASP A 17 7.92 -5.01 0.79
C ASP A 17 6.68 -5.93 0.77
N GLU A 18 6.39 -6.60 -0.35
CA GLU A 18 5.26 -7.52 -0.48
C GLU A 18 5.42 -8.76 0.39
N SER A 19 6.65 -9.26 0.48
CA SER A 19 7.01 -10.42 1.28
C SER A 19 7.02 -10.06 2.76
N PHE A 20 7.58 -8.90 3.11
CA PHE A 20 7.70 -8.48 4.51
C PHE A 20 6.37 -8.06 5.13
N VAL A 21 5.55 -7.30 4.39
CA VAL A 21 4.32 -6.71 4.92
C VAL A 21 3.10 -7.56 4.64
N ALA A 22 3.04 -8.22 3.48
CA ALA A 22 1.81 -8.79 2.95
C ALA A 22 1.89 -10.28 2.59
N ALA A 23 2.97 -11.02 2.93
CA ALA A 23 3.09 -12.43 2.56
C ALA A 23 1.92 -13.29 3.06
N GLY A 24 1.67 -13.28 4.38
CA GLY A 24 0.59 -14.07 5.00
C GLY A 24 -0.80 -13.63 4.52
N LEU A 25 -0.99 -12.34 4.27
CA LEU A 25 -2.23 -11.81 3.69
C LEU A 25 -2.42 -12.35 2.27
N SER A 26 -1.41 -12.20 1.42
CA SER A 26 -1.46 -12.58 0.00
C SER A 26 -1.72 -14.07 -0.15
N ARG A 27 -0.97 -14.91 0.56
CA ARG A 27 -1.15 -16.36 0.53
C ARG A 27 -2.56 -16.76 0.96
N ARG A 28 -3.06 -16.20 2.08
CA ARG A 28 -4.42 -16.48 2.56
C ARG A 28 -5.50 -16.11 1.55
N TYR A 29 -5.37 -14.97 0.87
CA TYR A 29 -6.33 -14.55 -0.15
C TYR A 29 -6.19 -15.38 -1.43
N ALA A 30 -4.97 -15.74 -1.82
CA ALA A 30 -4.71 -16.63 -2.95
C ALA A 30 -5.32 -18.03 -2.73
N ASP A 31 -5.19 -18.59 -1.52
CA ASP A 31 -5.82 -19.86 -1.13
C ASP A 31 -7.36 -19.78 -1.20
N ALA A 32 -7.93 -18.60 -0.95
CA ALA A 32 -9.35 -18.32 -1.10
C ALA A 32 -9.76 -18.00 -2.57
N GLY A 33 -8.86 -18.15 -3.53
CA GLY A 33 -9.10 -17.93 -4.96
C GLY A 33 -9.12 -16.46 -5.39
N ALA A 34 -8.56 -15.55 -4.59
CA ALA A 34 -8.49 -14.14 -4.96
C ALA A 34 -7.53 -13.90 -6.12
N GLN A 35 -7.85 -12.90 -6.95
CA GLN A 35 -6.91 -12.37 -7.93
C GLN A 35 -6.08 -11.27 -7.29
N ILE A 36 -4.76 -11.40 -7.31
CA ILE A 36 -3.86 -10.45 -6.67
C ILE A 36 -2.91 -9.87 -7.71
N ALA A 37 -2.83 -8.55 -7.73
CA ALA A 37 -1.87 -7.78 -8.52
C ALA A 37 -0.95 -6.99 -7.59
N LEU A 38 0.30 -6.79 -8.00
CA LEU A 38 1.32 -6.06 -7.28
C LEU A 38 1.90 -4.97 -8.19
N VAL A 39 2.04 -3.76 -7.63
CA VAL A 39 2.84 -2.68 -8.22
C VAL A 39 4.01 -2.39 -7.29
N THR A 40 5.20 -2.37 -7.87
CA THR A 40 6.45 -1.97 -7.20
C THR A 40 7.03 -0.78 -7.95
N ALA A 41 7.23 0.33 -7.24
CA ALA A 41 7.65 1.59 -7.86
C ALA A 41 9.08 1.53 -8.44
N THR A 42 9.99 0.87 -7.73
CA THR A 42 11.44 0.85 -8.02
C THR A 42 11.94 -0.57 -8.20
N ARG A 43 13.22 -0.73 -8.57
CA ARG A 43 13.90 -2.04 -8.58
C ARG A 43 14.74 -2.27 -7.32
N GLY A 44 14.71 -1.33 -6.36
CA GLY A 44 15.46 -1.45 -5.11
C GLY A 44 16.98 -1.40 -5.31
N GLU A 45 17.44 -0.74 -6.35
CA GLU A 45 18.85 -0.70 -6.75
C GLU A 45 19.76 0.02 -5.76
N ALA A 46 19.22 0.78 -4.80
CA ALA A 46 19.99 1.43 -3.75
C ALA A 46 20.01 0.61 -2.43
N GLY A 47 19.62 -0.67 -2.51
CA GLY A 47 19.62 -1.64 -1.41
C GLY A 47 20.99 -2.25 -1.10
N SER A 48 21.03 -3.13 -0.10
CA SER A 48 22.23 -3.89 0.24
C SER A 48 22.45 -5.05 -0.74
N ARG A 49 23.72 -5.34 -1.06
CA ARG A 49 24.13 -6.48 -1.90
C ARG A 49 24.59 -7.69 -1.07
N GLY A 50 24.42 -7.63 0.25
CA GLY A 50 25.00 -8.59 1.19
C GLY A 50 26.43 -8.23 1.63
N ASP A 51 26.93 -8.96 2.62
CA ASP A 51 28.31 -8.88 3.09
C ASP A 51 28.86 -10.32 3.30
N PRO A 52 29.76 -10.81 2.42
CA PRO A 52 30.31 -10.13 1.25
C PRO A 52 29.26 -9.89 0.14
N PRO A 53 29.48 -8.93 -0.80
CA PRO A 53 28.54 -8.65 -1.88
C PRO A 53 28.30 -9.86 -2.79
N LEU A 54 27.03 -10.17 -3.05
CA LEU A 54 26.60 -11.28 -3.90
C LEU A 54 26.59 -10.95 -5.40
N CYS A 55 26.49 -9.66 -5.76
CA CYS A 55 26.44 -9.17 -7.13
C CYS A 55 27.06 -7.76 -7.26
N THR A 56 27.24 -7.27 -8.49
CA THR A 56 27.60 -5.86 -8.73
C THR A 56 26.43 -4.90 -8.49
N GLU A 57 26.69 -3.60 -8.50
CA GLU A 57 25.65 -2.57 -8.37
C GLU A 57 24.72 -2.55 -9.59
N GLU A 58 25.27 -2.80 -10.78
CA GLU A 58 24.55 -2.84 -12.04
C GLU A 58 23.67 -4.10 -12.17
N GLU A 59 24.07 -5.20 -11.53
CA GLU A 59 23.34 -6.48 -11.55
C GLU A 59 22.19 -6.51 -10.53
N LEU A 60 22.31 -5.80 -9.42
CA LEU A 60 21.34 -5.80 -8.31
C LEU A 60 19.88 -5.58 -8.75
N PRO A 61 19.54 -4.62 -9.64
CA PRO A 61 18.15 -4.40 -10.06
C PRO A 61 17.55 -5.61 -10.79
N ALA A 62 18.36 -6.36 -11.53
CA ALA A 62 17.91 -7.55 -12.26
C ALA A 62 17.72 -8.74 -11.31
N TRP A 63 18.63 -8.89 -10.34
CA TRP A 63 18.52 -9.90 -9.29
C TRP A 63 17.25 -9.69 -8.45
N ARG A 64 17.02 -8.47 -7.96
CA ARG A 64 15.83 -8.14 -7.17
C ARG A 64 14.53 -8.30 -7.95
N GLU A 65 14.53 -8.04 -9.27
CA GLU A 65 13.37 -8.35 -10.10
C GLU A 65 13.11 -9.86 -10.18
N SER A 66 14.15 -10.68 -10.31
CA SER A 66 14.00 -12.14 -10.29
C SER A 66 13.43 -12.63 -8.96
N GLU A 67 14.03 -12.19 -7.85
CA GLU A 67 13.58 -12.50 -6.49
C GLU A 67 12.11 -12.10 -6.28
N LEU A 68 11.73 -10.91 -6.71
CA LEU A 68 10.34 -10.43 -6.63
C LEU A 68 9.37 -11.33 -7.38
N ARG A 69 9.72 -11.75 -8.60
CA ARG A 69 8.85 -12.58 -9.42
C ARG A 69 8.69 -13.97 -8.83
N GLU A 70 9.77 -14.54 -8.28
CA GLU A 70 9.73 -15.82 -7.57
C GLU A 70 8.87 -15.71 -6.30
N ALA A 71 9.09 -14.69 -5.47
CA ALA A 71 8.30 -14.43 -4.29
C ALA A 71 6.81 -14.24 -4.65
N ALA A 72 6.51 -13.45 -5.68
CA ALA A 72 5.16 -13.24 -6.18
C ALA A 72 4.47 -14.57 -6.57
N ALA A 73 5.17 -15.46 -7.27
CA ALA A 73 4.65 -16.78 -7.63
C ALA A 73 4.30 -17.63 -6.39
N ILE A 74 5.17 -17.65 -5.39
CA ILE A 74 4.95 -18.36 -4.12
C ILE A 74 3.73 -17.79 -3.37
N LEU A 75 3.63 -16.45 -3.33
CA LEU A 75 2.56 -15.72 -2.65
C LEU A 75 1.20 -15.77 -3.37
N GLY A 76 1.15 -16.33 -4.59
CA GLY A 76 -0.06 -16.38 -5.41
C GLY A 76 -0.43 -15.04 -6.05
N ILE A 77 0.55 -14.16 -6.24
CA ILE A 77 0.40 -12.88 -6.93
C ILE A 77 0.54 -13.15 -8.44
N GLY A 78 -0.55 -12.96 -9.18
CA GLY A 78 -0.62 -13.32 -10.60
C GLY A 78 -0.11 -12.24 -11.56
N ASN A 79 0.00 -10.99 -11.10
CA ASN A 79 0.45 -9.88 -11.92
C ASN A 79 1.41 -8.99 -11.14
N VAL A 80 2.59 -8.71 -11.71
CA VAL A 80 3.61 -7.84 -11.11
C VAL A 80 3.92 -6.70 -12.10
N TYR A 81 3.83 -5.47 -11.62
CA TYR A 81 4.14 -4.25 -12.36
C TYR A 81 5.32 -3.54 -11.71
N LEU A 82 6.43 -3.42 -12.44
CA LEU A 82 7.58 -2.61 -12.05
C LEU A 82 7.52 -1.27 -12.79
N LEU A 83 7.39 -0.15 -12.06
CA LEU A 83 7.24 1.17 -12.69
C LEU A 83 8.56 1.76 -13.17
N GLY A 84 9.69 1.28 -12.62
CA GLY A 84 11.04 1.67 -13.07
C GLY A 84 11.51 3.03 -12.55
N TYR A 85 10.94 3.52 -11.46
CA TYR A 85 11.46 4.72 -10.79
C TYR A 85 12.76 4.43 -10.04
N ARG A 86 13.58 5.47 -9.89
CA ARG A 86 14.85 5.36 -9.17
C ARG A 86 14.62 5.23 -7.67
N ASP A 87 15.22 4.21 -7.07
CA ASP A 87 15.20 3.97 -5.63
C ASP A 87 15.78 5.16 -4.85
N LYS A 88 15.19 5.48 -3.70
CA LYS A 88 15.42 6.69 -2.88
C LYS A 88 15.13 8.04 -3.55
N HIS A 89 14.77 8.04 -4.84
CA HIS A 89 14.53 9.22 -5.67
C HIS A 89 13.09 9.28 -6.24
N LEU A 90 12.17 8.52 -5.67
CA LEU A 90 10.77 8.49 -6.12
C LEU A 90 10.10 9.88 -6.06
N THR A 91 10.57 10.76 -5.16
CA THR A 91 10.09 12.14 -5.04
C THR A 91 10.43 13.03 -6.23
N ASP A 92 11.42 12.62 -7.03
CA ASP A 92 11.89 13.39 -8.18
C ASP A 92 10.98 13.14 -9.40
N ALA A 93 10.19 12.07 -9.37
CA ALA A 93 9.24 11.75 -10.41
C ALA A 93 7.97 12.64 -10.32
N PRO A 94 7.50 13.22 -11.44
CA PRO A 94 6.31 14.08 -11.44
C PRO A 94 5.07 13.32 -10.93
N PRO A 95 4.38 13.82 -9.88
CA PRO A 95 3.20 13.14 -9.33
C PRO A 95 2.08 12.80 -10.33
N PRO A 96 1.81 13.62 -11.37
CA PRO A 96 0.81 13.25 -12.39
C PRO A 96 1.16 11.96 -13.13
N ILE A 97 2.44 11.73 -13.44
CA ILE A 97 2.88 10.56 -14.21
C ILE A 97 2.71 9.27 -13.38
N ILE A 98 3.18 9.27 -12.12
CA ILE A 98 3.01 8.12 -11.22
C ILE A 98 1.53 7.80 -11.04
N ARG A 99 0.71 8.85 -10.89
CA ARG A 99 -0.74 8.71 -10.72
C ARG A 99 -1.39 8.07 -11.94
N GLU A 100 -1.03 8.50 -13.15
CA GLU A 100 -1.59 7.92 -14.38
C GLU A 100 -1.27 6.44 -14.51
N GLN A 101 -0.02 6.05 -14.27
CA GLN A 101 0.40 4.64 -14.28
C GLN A 101 -0.38 3.80 -13.25
N LEU A 102 -0.54 4.30 -12.02
CA LEU A 102 -1.31 3.61 -10.99
C LEU A 102 -2.80 3.53 -11.35
N VAL A 103 -3.37 4.59 -11.91
CA VAL A 103 -4.77 4.61 -12.37
C VAL A 103 -4.99 3.58 -13.49
N GLU A 104 -4.03 3.41 -14.40
CA GLU A 104 -4.10 2.36 -15.42
C GLU A 104 -4.19 0.96 -14.79
N VAL A 105 -3.33 0.67 -13.81
CA VAL A 105 -3.35 -0.63 -13.12
C VAL A 105 -4.65 -0.83 -12.34
N VAL A 106 -5.12 0.20 -11.63
CA VAL A 106 -6.41 0.17 -10.91
C VAL A 106 -7.56 -0.08 -11.86
N ARG A 107 -7.60 0.59 -13.02
CA ARG A 107 -8.64 0.39 -14.05
C ARG A 107 -8.58 -1.00 -14.66
N ARG A 108 -7.38 -1.55 -14.88
CA ARG A 108 -7.15 -2.89 -15.41
C ARG A 108 -7.66 -3.98 -14.46
N HIS A 109 -7.32 -3.89 -13.18
CA HIS A 109 -7.63 -4.96 -12.20
C HIS A 109 -8.95 -4.75 -11.46
N ARG A 110 -9.46 -3.51 -11.41
CA ARG A 110 -10.67 -3.11 -10.66
C ARG A 110 -10.70 -3.72 -9.25
N PRO A 111 -9.65 -3.49 -8.43
CA PRO A 111 -9.53 -4.14 -7.13
C PRO A 111 -10.71 -3.78 -6.21
N HIS A 112 -11.14 -4.74 -5.39
CA HIS A 112 -12.12 -4.49 -4.33
C HIS A 112 -11.45 -3.87 -3.09
N VAL A 113 -10.20 -4.28 -2.85
CA VAL A 113 -9.35 -3.84 -1.75
C VAL A 113 -8.00 -3.44 -2.33
N GLU A 114 -7.52 -2.28 -1.92
CA GLU A 114 -6.18 -1.79 -2.24
C GLU A 114 -5.38 -1.72 -0.94
N TRP A 115 -4.21 -2.36 -0.91
CA TRP A 115 -3.29 -2.31 0.21
C TRP A 115 -2.04 -1.52 -0.16
N ARG A 116 -1.66 -0.60 0.71
CA ARG A 116 -0.52 0.30 0.51
C ARG A 116 0.29 0.32 1.79
N ALA A 117 1.55 -0.07 1.74
CA ALA A 117 2.48 0.17 2.83
C ALA A 117 3.60 1.05 2.32
N TRP A 118 3.71 2.24 2.92
CA TRP A 118 4.79 3.18 2.67
C TRP A 118 5.41 3.50 4.03
N SER A 119 6.56 2.90 4.34
CA SER A 119 7.28 3.19 5.59
C SER A 119 8.52 4.08 5.38
N CYS A 120 8.94 4.30 4.13
CA CYS A 120 10.12 5.09 3.84
C CYS A 120 9.84 6.60 4.03
N ARG A 121 10.50 7.22 5.03
CA ARG A 121 10.44 8.68 5.31
C ARG A 121 10.84 9.56 4.12
N SER A 122 11.60 9.02 3.18
CA SER A 122 12.06 9.68 1.96
C SER A 122 11.04 9.63 0.83
N CYS A 123 10.11 8.66 0.81
CA CYS A 123 9.14 8.46 -0.28
C CYS A 123 7.71 8.86 0.13
N ARG A 124 7.51 10.09 0.63
CA ARG A 124 6.20 10.58 1.13
C ARG A 124 5.18 10.95 0.05
N TYR A 125 5.48 10.75 -1.22
CA TYR A 125 4.59 11.12 -2.32
C TYR A 125 3.63 9.98 -2.68
N PHE A 126 2.61 9.72 -1.86
CA PHE A 126 1.32 9.20 -2.34
C PHE A 126 0.21 9.28 -1.27
N ALA A 127 -0.22 10.49 -0.93
CA ALA A 127 -1.50 10.68 -0.25
C ALA A 127 -2.66 10.50 -1.25
N LEU A 128 -3.37 9.36 -1.12
CA LEU A 128 -4.77 9.16 -1.48
C LEU A 128 -5.16 9.33 -2.96
N TYR A 129 -5.07 8.25 -3.75
CA TYR A 129 -6.15 7.94 -4.70
C TYR A 129 -7.19 7.05 -3.99
N ASP A 130 -8.42 7.53 -3.85
CA ASP A 130 -9.60 6.75 -3.42
C ASP A 130 -10.53 6.66 -4.64
N GLY A 131 -10.53 5.51 -5.32
CA GLY A 131 -11.35 5.26 -6.50
C GLY A 131 -12.85 5.15 -6.23
N ARG A 132 -13.31 5.27 -4.98
CA ARG A 132 -14.75 5.19 -4.63
C ARG A 132 -15.48 6.55 -4.65
N ARG A 133 -14.91 7.60 -5.25
CA ARG A 133 -15.33 9.00 -5.03
C ARG A 133 -15.94 9.77 -6.22
N GLU A 134 -16.47 9.11 -7.25
CA GLU A 134 -17.30 9.78 -8.28
C GLU A 134 -18.82 9.61 -8.05
N ARG A 135 -19.28 9.62 -6.79
CA ARG A 135 -20.70 9.78 -6.46
C ARG A 135 -20.88 10.58 -5.16
N GLY A 136 -20.75 11.90 -5.27
CA GLY A 136 -21.43 12.91 -4.45
C GLY A 136 -21.14 13.01 -2.95
N ARG A 137 -20.60 14.18 -2.54
CA ARG A 137 -20.68 14.86 -1.22
C ARG A 137 -19.81 14.38 -0.03
N ARG A 138 -18.96 15.33 0.40
CA ARG A 138 -18.40 15.72 1.73
C ARG A 138 -17.77 14.65 2.66
N SER A 139 -16.46 14.85 2.86
CA SER A 139 -15.57 14.61 4.02
C SER A 139 -16.02 13.67 5.16
N ALA A 140 -15.27 12.56 5.32
CA ALA A 140 -14.73 12.10 6.60
C ALA A 140 -13.62 11.05 6.31
N VAL A 141 -12.45 11.20 6.93
CA VAL A 141 -11.36 10.22 6.92
C VAL A 141 -11.58 9.30 8.12
N ALA A 142 -11.77 8.00 7.88
CA ALA A 142 -11.73 6.99 8.93
C ALA A 142 -10.47 6.13 8.73
N PRO A 143 -9.52 6.13 9.68
CA PRO A 143 -8.37 5.23 9.60
C PRO A 143 -8.82 3.81 9.96
N ILE A 144 -8.65 2.88 9.02
CA ILE A 144 -8.78 1.44 9.28
C ILE A 144 -7.43 0.98 9.87
N PHE A 145 -7.47 0.62 11.16
CA PHE A 145 -6.40 0.06 12.00
C PHE A 145 -5.23 0.98 12.42
N ARG A 146 -5.24 1.31 13.73
CA ARG A 146 -4.14 1.98 14.46
C ARG A 146 -3.13 0.91 14.91
N CYS A 147 -1.90 0.95 14.39
CA CYS A 147 -0.79 0.15 14.87
C CYS A 147 -0.53 0.46 16.36
N ARG A 148 -0.52 -0.57 17.21
CA ARG A 148 -0.50 -0.47 18.67
C ARG A 148 0.91 -0.65 19.24
N SER A 149 1.93 -0.09 18.61
CA SER A 149 3.31 -0.19 19.09
C SER A 149 4.17 1.03 18.70
N SER A 150 3.92 2.17 19.33
CA SER A 150 4.97 3.10 19.78
C SER A 150 4.30 4.26 20.53
N ARG A 151 4.30 4.18 21.86
CA ARG A 151 4.11 5.35 22.72
C ARG A 151 5.32 6.26 22.52
N ALA A 152 5.12 7.46 22.00
CA ALA A 152 5.87 8.67 22.36
C ALA A 152 5.28 9.87 21.61
N ALA A 153 5.30 11.03 22.27
CA ALA A 153 4.78 12.33 21.84
C ALA A 153 3.27 12.60 22.11
N CYS A 154 2.87 12.43 23.37
CA CYS A 154 2.00 13.43 24.01
C CYS A 154 2.81 14.71 24.22
N ALA A 155 2.35 15.84 23.69
CA ALA A 155 2.50 17.15 24.33
C ALA A 155 1.46 18.12 23.73
N LEU A 156 0.86 18.94 24.62
CA LEU A 156 0.00 20.11 24.38
C LEU A 156 -1.48 19.75 24.07
N ASP A 157 -2.53 20.06 24.84
CA ASP A 157 -2.79 20.99 25.96
C ASP A 157 -4.13 20.55 26.65
N PRO A 158 -4.24 20.49 28.00
CA PRO A 158 -5.37 19.91 28.74
C PRO A 158 -6.46 20.92 29.18
N ALA A 159 -7.16 21.59 28.25
CA ALA A 159 -8.18 22.59 28.63
C ALA A 159 -9.57 22.51 27.95
N ARG A 160 -9.88 21.47 27.16
CA ARG A 160 -11.25 21.27 26.62
C ARG A 160 -11.66 19.80 26.58
N ALA A 161 -11.72 19.19 27.76
CA ALA A 161 -12.50 17.99 28.00
C ALA A 161 -13.91 18.38 28.48
N CYS A 162 -14.92 17.62 28.04
CA CYS A 162 -16.33 17.66 28.49
C CYS A 162 -17.10 18.89 27.94
N VAL A 163 -18.12 18.73 27.09
CA VAL A 163 -19.41 18.09 27.41
C VAL A 163 -19.90 17.24 26.22
N GLY A 164 -20.39 16.04 26.51
CA GLY A 164 -20.89 15.09 25.53
C GLY A 164 -22.42 15.02 25.40
N ARG A 165 -22.80 14.16 24.46
CA ARG A 165 -24.07 13.43 24.23
C ARG A 165 -25.16 14.06 23.33
N SER A 166 -25.68 13.16 22.50
CA SER A 166 -26.75 13.29 21.49
C SER A 166 -28.17 13.30 22.07
N ALA A 167 -29.04 14.02 21.36
CA ALA A 167 -30.44 13.81 20.92
C ALA A 167 -31.44 12.88 21.65
N ALA A 168 -32.71 13.35 21.58
CA ALA A 168 -34.03 12.73 21.85
C ALA A 168 -34.34 12.48 23.34
N GLY A 169 -35.51 12.82 23.91
CA GLY A 169 -36.86 13.01 23.39
C GLY A 169 -37.80 12.18 24.29
N GLU A 170 -39.00 12.72 24.58
CA GLU A 170 -40.17 12.09 25.23
C GLU A 170 -40.42 12.32 26.75
N ASP A 171 -41.57 12.99 26.97
CA ASP A 171 -42.64 12.78 27.95
C ASP A 171 -42.46 12.95 29.47
N GLY A 172 -43.32 13.82 30.03
CA GLY A 172 -44.17 13.43 31.15
C GLY A 172 -44.20 14.34 32.38
N ARG A 173 -45.20 15.24 32.42
CA ARG A 173 -45.82 15.94 33.57
C ARG A 173 -45.05 17.06 34.28
#